data_AF-A0AAW4R1U0-F1
#
_entry.id   AF-A0AAW4R1U0-F1
#
_cell.length_a   1.000
_cell.length_b   1.000
_cell.length_c   1.000
_cell.angle_alpha   90.00
_cell.angle_beta   90.00
_cell.angle_gamma   90.00
#
_symmetry.space_group_name_H-M   'P 1'
#
loop_
_entity.id
_entity.type
_entity.pdbx_description
1 polymer ?
#
loop_
_entity_poly.entity_id
_entity_poly.type
_entity_poly.pdbx_seq_one_letter_code
_entity_poly.pdbx_strand_id
1 'polypeptide(L)'
;MKNTPIPVAVRTVDTGIGMKLPYIESSTVGEVAGKFSKASTAAKDDAYQLAHGHSKLEGSNKTSGVGNNSSRTDEIGIEFKRNPKHNEDEFIRQLKNQEDGLGKLTVDEFIQNRNQFLKYGRSKQVNSAQRLARKQAVQDKIDEFMEEGFSFREAEEQALKWIKDKAALHDPDQIAGGNPLKITGMGDSRINSSIGSQWKSRIGNVDKEIRRVADTLSEEEKKLTYLNVRLKSE
;
A
#
# COMPACT_ATOMS: atom_id res chain seq x y z
N MET A 1 9.66 24.95 12.78
CA MET A 1 10.86 24.13 12.54
C MET A 1 10.81 23.33 11.24
N LYS A 2 9.65 22.85 10.75
CA LYS A 2 9.60 22.07 9.49
C LYS A 2 9.93 22.88 8.23
N ASN A 3 9.57 24.17 8.19
CA ASN A 3 9.82 25.08 7.07
C ASN A 3 11.16 25.81 7.18
N THR A 4 12.02 25.40 8.12
CA THR A 4 13.35 25.97 8.26
C THR A 4 14.17 25.48 7.06
N PRO A 5 14.66 26.38 6.18
CA PRO A 5 15.53 26.00 5.07
C PRO A 5 16.83 25.43 5.65
N ILE A 6 17.25 24.28 5.13
CA ILE A 6 18.52 23.66 5.46
C ILE A 6 19.32 23.44 4.17
N PRO A 7 20.63 23.71 4.19
CA PRO A 7 21.49 23.40 3.06
C PRO A 7 21.59 21.89 2.88
N VAL A 8 21.37 21.39 1.67
CA VAL A 8 21.41 19.94 1.36
C VAL A 8 22.52 19.55 0.39
N ALA A 9 22.95 20.46 -0.49
CA ALA A 9 24.07 20.22 -1.40
C ALA A 9 24.69 21.55 -1.89
N VAL A 10 25.94 21.48 -2.34
CA VAL A 10 26.57 22.57 -3.11
C VAL A 10 26.55 22.16 -4.57
N ARG A 11 25.91 22.97 -5.42
CA ARG A 11 25.83 22.76 -6.87
C ARG A 11 26.49 23.90 -7.62
N THR A 12 26.69 23.71 -8.92
CA THR A 12 27.15 24.77 -9.82
C THR A 12 26.13 24.97 -10.93
N VAL A 13 25.86 26.22 -11.28
CA VAL A 13 25.04 26.59 -12.44
C VAL A 13 25.95 27.20 -13.49
N ASP A 14 25.80 26.75 -14.73
CA ASP A 14 26.48 27.34 -15.89
C ASP A 14 25.72 28.60 -16.30
N THR A 15 26.41 29.74 -16.35
CA THR A 15 25.79 31.03 -16.67
C THR A 15 25.64 31.25 -18.18
N GLY A 16 26.11 30.32 -19.02
CA GLY A 16 26.05 30.43 -20.48
C GLY A 16 27.11 31.34 -21.09
N ILE A 17 27.93 32.01 -20.28
CA ILE A 17 29.05 32.85 -20.69
C ILE A 17 30.42 32.22 -20.35
N GLY A 18 30.46 30.89 -20.19
CA GLY A 18 31.67 30.15 -19.84
C GLY A 18 32.10 30.29 -18.38
N MET A 19 31.21 30.77 -17.50
CA MET A 19 31.44 30.85 -16.05
C MET A 19 30.48 29.91 -15.31
N LYS A 20 31.00 29.21 -14.30
CA LYS A 20 30.19 28.36 -13.41
C LYS A 20 30.10 29.01 -12.04
N LEU A 21 28.88 29.29 -11.59
CA LEU A 21 28.62 29.89 -10.28
C LEU A 21 28.19 28.80 -9.29
N PRO A 22 28.86 28.66 -8.13
CA PRO A 22 28.41 27.77 -7.09
C PRO A 22 27.18 28.36 -6.38
N TYR A 23 26.22 27.50 -6.05
CA TYR A 23 25.09 27.85 -5.18
C TYR A 23 24.79 26.72 -4.21
N ILE A 24 24.19 27.07 -3.08
CA ILE A 24 23.76 26.12 -2.07
C ILE A 24 22.32 25.74 -2.39
N GLU A 25 22.10 24.47 -2.72
CA GLU A 25 20.76 23.90 -2.81
C GLU A 25 20.22 23.77 -1.38
N SER A 26 19.03 24.33 -1.13
CA SER A 26 18.34 24.22 0.15
C SER A 26 17.06 23.42 0.01
N SER A 27 16.70 22.70 1.07
CA SER A 27 15.46 21.94 1.20
C SER A 27 14.85 22.27 2.56
N THR A 28 13.61 21.90 2.80
CA THR A 28 13.00 22.09 4.13
C THR A 28 13.28 20.90 5.05
N VAL A 29 13.37 21.16 6.37
CA VAL A 29 13.45 20.07 7.38
C VAL A 29 12.30 19.07 7.21
N GLY A 30 11.11 19.54 6.78
CA GLY A 30 9.95 18.71 6.47
C GLY A 30 10.18 17.76 5.29
N GLU A 31 10.67 18.26 4.16
CA GLU A 31 10.98 17.47 2.96
C GLU A 31 12.04 16.41 3.23
N VAL A 32 13.12 16.78 3.91
CA VAL A 32 14.20 15.85 4.25
C VAL A 32 13.69 14.76 5.19
N ALA A 33 12.93 15.11 6.23
CA ALA A 33 12.29 14.13 7.11
C ALA A 33 11.29 13.22 6.37
N GLY A 34 10.56 13.76 5.40
CA GLY A 34 9.67 12.99 4.52
C GLY A 34 10.42 11.98 3.65
N LYS A 35 11.53 12.38 3.01
CA LYS A 35 12.39 11.50 2.22
C LYS A 35 12.99 10.36 3.05
N PHE A 36 13.51 10.67 4.25
CA PHE A 36 13.99 9.64 5.19
C PHE A 36 12.88 8.69 5.63
N SER A 37 11.67 9.21 5.80
CA SER A 37 10.50 8.41 6.15
C SER A 37 10.10 7.46 5.02
N LYS A 38 10.05 7.92 3.76
CA LYS A 38 9.79 7.08 2.58
C LYS A 38 10.84 5.97 2.45
N ALA A 39 12.12 6.31 2.57
CA ALA A 39 13.22 5.35 2.54
C ALA A 39 13.12 4.30 3.66
N SER A 40 12.72 4.71 4.87
CA SER A 40 12.52 3.79 6.00
C SER A 40 11.35 2.82 5.79
N THR A 41 10.25 3.26 5.18
CA THR A 41 9.13 2.37 4.84
C THR A 41 9.54 1.36 3.78
N ALA A 42 10.20 1.80 2.69
CA ALA A 42 10.70 0.91 1.66
C ALA A 42 11.67 -0.15 2.22
N ALA A 43 12.60 0.26 3.08
CA ALA A 43 13.52 -0.68 3.74
C ALA A 43 12.81 -1.70 4.65
N LYS A 44 11.67 -1.34 5.26
CA LYS A 44 10.86 -2.28 6.06
C LYS A 44 10.10 -3.27 5.18
N ASP A 45 9.60 -2.80 4.04
CA ASP A 45 8.96 -3.67 3.05
C ASP A 45 9.97 -4.68 2.49
N ASP A 46 11.20 -4.24 2.18
CA ASP A 46 12.29 -5.11 1.71
C ASP A 46 12.73 -6.11 2.79
N ALA A 47 12.88 -5.67 4.04
CA ALA A 47 13.23 -6.54 5.16
C ALA A 47 12.15 -7.61 5.44
N TYR A 48 10.88 -7.26 5.27
CA TYR A 48 9.77 -8.22 5.37
C TYR A 48 9.82 -9.25 4.25
N GLN A 49 10.06 -8.82 3.00
CA GLN A 49 10.25 -9.71 1.86
C GLN A 49 11.44 -10.66 2.08
N LEU A 50 12.56 -10.16 2.59
CA LEU A 50 13.75 -10.97 2.93
C LEU A 50 13.47 -11.97 4.06
N ALA A 51 12.80 -11.55 5.14
CA ALA A 51 12.49 -12.42 6.28
C ALA A 51 11.45 -13.51 5.95
N HIS A 52 10.69 -13.35 4.87
CA HIS A 52 9.68 -14.31 4.42
C HIS A 52 10.06 -14.98 3.09
N GLY A 53 11.33 -14.90 2.69
CA GLY A 53 11.88 -15.71 1.59
C GLY A 53 11.53 -15.25 0.18
N HIS A 54 11.16 -13.98 -0.01
CA HIS A 54 10.95 -13.40 -1.34
C HIS A 54 12.25 -12.85 -1.91
N SER A 55 12.88 -13.61 -2.82
CA SER A 55 13.84 -13.08 -3.79
C SER A 55 13.08 -12.36 -4.90
N LYS A 56 13.10 -11.03 -4.89
CA LYS A 56 12.70 -10.22 -6.04
C LYS A 56 13.74 -10.43 -7.15
N LEU A 57 13.50 -11.38 -8.05
CA LEU A 57 14.27 -11.51 -9.29
C LEU A 57 13.88 -10.37 -10.25
N GLU A 58 14.53 -9.22 -10.10
CA GLU A 58 14.61 -8.22 -11.17
C GLU A 58 15.98 -8.30 -11.84
N GLY A 59 15.98 -8.76 -13.10
CA GLY A 59 16.85 -8.23 -14.14
C GLY A 59 18.24 -8.86 -14.31
N SER A 60 18.30 -10.02 -14.95
CA SER A 60 19.38 -10.28 -15.91
C SER A 60 18.80 -10.98 -17.14
N ASN A 61 18.71 -10.23 -18.24
CA ASN A 61 18.41 -10.76 -19.56
C ASN A 61 19.46 -11.82 -19.92
N LYS A 62 19.05 -13.09 -19.94
CA LYS A 62 19.51 -14.08 -20.92
C LYS A 62 18.49 -15.21 -21.01
N THR A 63 17.86 -15.23 -22.18
CA THR A 63 16.94 -16.22 -22.72
C THR A 63 17.37 -17.66 -22.45
N SER A 64 16.52 -18.43 -21.77
CA SER A 64 16.22 -19.83 -22.06
C SER A 64 14.90 -20.19 -21.37
N GLY A 65 13.93 -20.66 -22.15
CA GLY A 65 12.52 -20.71 -21.78
C GLY A 65 12.18 -21.64 -20.62
N VAL A 66 11.52 -21.08 -19.61
CA VAL A 66 10.51 -21.75 -18.78
C VAL A 66 9.42 -20.71 -18.60
N GLY A 67 8.22 -20.97 -19.13
CA GLY A 67 7.09 -20.06 -18.97
C GLY A 67 6.75 -19.93 -17.49
N ASN A 68 6.77 -18.71 -16.95
CA ASN A 68 6.19 -18.39 -15.65
C ASN A 68 4.67 -18.58 -15.72
N ASN A 69 4.20 -19.82 -15.67
CA ASN A 69 2.79 -20.14 -15.62
C ASN A 69 2.39 -20.24 -14.14
N SER A 70 2.31 -19.10 -13.46
CA SER A 70 1.81 -19.04 -12.09
C SER A 70 0.36 -19.54 -12.09
N SER A 71 0.14 -20.71 -11.50
CA SER A 71 -1.19 -21.30 -11.33
C SER A 71 -2.05 -20.40 -10.45
N ARG A 72 -3.36 -20.42 -10.66
CA ARG A 72 -4.33 -19.75 -9.81
C ARG A 72 -5.30 -20.77 -9.22
N THR A 73 -5.82 -20.47 -8.03
CA THR A 73 -6.96 -21.22 -7.49
C THR A 73 -8.17 -21.09 -8.40
N ASP A 74 -9.15 -21.96 -8.20
CA ASP A 74 -10.49 -21.75 -8.75
C ASP A 74 -11.05 -20.39 -8.27
N GLU A 75 -11.97 -19.83 -9.07
CA GLU A 75 -12.56 -18.53 -8.76
C GLU A 75 -13.43 -18.59 -7.50
N ILE A 76 -13.18 -17.68 -6.55
CA ILE A 76 -13.99 -17.48 -5.37
C ILE A 76 -14.67 -16.12 -5.47
N GLY A 77 -15.97 -16.11 -5.79
CA GLY A 77 -16.78 -14.90 -5.86
C GLY A 77 -17.30 -14.46 -4.50
N ILE A 78 -17.20 -13.17 -4.19
CA ILE A 78 -17.69 -12.57 -2.93
C ILE A 78 -18.42 -11.28 -3.23
N GLU A 79 -19.63 -11.13 -2.67
CA GLU A 79 -20.47 -9.96 -2.86
C GLU A 79 -20.39 -9.00 -1.66
N PHE A 80 -20.16 -7.73 -1.94
CA PHE A 80 -20.10 -6.64 -0.97
C PHE A 80 -21.26 -5.68 -1.21
N LYS A 81 -21.95 -5.32 -0.13
CA LYS A 81 -23.08 -4.39 -0.16
C LYS A 81 -22.57 -2.96 -0.03
N ARG A 82 -22.84 -2.11 -1.01
CA ARG A 82 -22.54 -0.69 -0.90
C ARG A 82 -23.59 0.00 -0.03
N ASN A 83 -23.16 0.90 0.86
CA ASN A 83 -24.09 1.82 1.50
C ASN A 83 -24.48 2.92 0.51
N PRO A 84 -25.77 3.19 0.24
CA PRO A 84 -26.19 4.25 -0.70
C PRO A 84 -25.67 5.65 -0.36
N LYS A 85 -25.31 5.90 0.91
CA LYS A 85 -24.71 7.17 1.37
C LYS A 85 -23.21 7.28 1.06
N HIS A 86 -22.57 6.20 0.65
CA HIS A 86 -21.17 6.19 0.23
C HIS A 86 -21.06 6.56 -1.24
N ASN A 87 -20.02 7.32 -1.56
CA ASN A 87 -19.64 7.58 -2.93
C ASN A 87 -19.35 6.23 -3.63
N GLU A 88 -19.98 6.04 -4.79
CA GLU A 88 -19.95 4.78 -5.52
C GLU A 88 -18.58 4.49 -6.12
N ASP A 89 -17.99 5.47 -6.80
CA ASP A 89 -16.67 5.32 -7.43
C ASP A 89 -15.59 5.01 -6.40
N GLU A 90 -15.61 5.69 -5.25
CA GLU A 90 -14.66 5.44 -4.16
C GLU A 90 -14.87 4.07 -3.51
N PHE A 91 -16.13 3.62 -3.39
CA PHE A 91 -16.42 2.27 -2.91
C PHE A 91 -15.90 1.21 -3.87
N ILE A 92 -16.18 1.37 -5.17
CA ILE A 92 -15.71 0.46 -6.23
C ILE A 92 -14.17 0.47 -6.29
N ARG A 93 -13.53 1.64 -6.22
CA ARG A 93 -12.07 1.76 -6.21
C ARG A 93 -11.45 1.02 -5.02
N GLN A 94 -11.95 1.25 -3.81
CA GLN A 94 -11.44 0.55 -2.63
C GLN A 94 -11.72 -0.95 -2.69
N LEU A 95 -12.90 -1.37 -3.16
CA LEU A 95 -13.22 -2.80 -3.33
C LEU A 95 -12.30 -3.45 -4.37
N LYS A 96 -12.01 -2.77 -5.49
CA LYS A 96 -11.08 -3.24 -6.51
C LYS A 96 -9.67 -3.37 -5.97
N ASN A 97 -9.23 -2.41 -5.15
CA ASN A 97 -7.93 -2.55 -4.49
C ASN A 97 -7.85 -3.79 -3.59
N GLN A 98 -8.92 -4.12 -2.86
CA GLN A 98 -8.98 -5.35 -2.07
C GLN A 98 -8.87 -6.60 -2.96
N GLU A 99 -9.58 -6.62 -4.09
CA GLU A 99 -9.51 -7.72 -5.08
C GLU A 99 -8.08 -7.87 -5.62
N ASP A 100 -7.48 -6.77 -6.07
CA ASP A 100 -6.13 -6.76 -6.64
C ASP A 100 -5.07 -7.14 -5.59
N GLY A 101 -5.30 -6.76 -4.34
CA GLY A 101 -4.48 -7.17 -3.21
C GLY A 101 -4.54 -8.69 -2.98
N LEU A 102 -5.75 -9.26 -2.92
CA LEU A 102 -5.94 -10.71 -2.77
C LEU A 102 -5.32 -11.48 -3.94
N GLY A 103 -5.53 -11.02 -5.17
CA GLY A 103 -4.99 -11.67 -6.37
C GLY A 103 -3.46 -11.65 -6.47
N LYS A 104 -2.77 -10.87 -5.63
CA LYS A 104 -1.30 -10.84 -5.51
C LYS A 104 -0.77 -11.76 -4.42
N LEU A 105 -1.63 -12.32 -3.58
CA LEU A 105 -1.22 -13.29 -2.56
C LEU A 105 -1.17 -14.68 -3.17
N THR A 106 -0.17 -15.44 -2.75
CA THR A 106 -0.11 -16.89 -2.92
C THR A 106 -0.96 -17.59 -1.85
N VAL A 107 -1.23 -18.87 -2.06
CA VAL A 107 -1.92 -19.72 -1.07
C VAL A 107 -1.15 -19.73 0.27
N ASP A 108 0.18 -19.86 0.21
CA ASP A 108 1.04 -19.85 1.40
C ASP A 108 0.97 -18.50 2.15
N GLU A 109 1.20 -17.38 1.46
CA GLU A 109 1.15 -16.04 2.07
C GLU A 109 -0.21 -15.75 2.70
N PHE A 110 -1.30 -16.10 2.02
CA PHE A 110 -2.64 -15.90 2.55
C PHE A 110 -2.83 -16.70 3.85
N ILE A 111 -2.49 -17.98 3.87
CA ILE A 111 -2.63 -18.83 5.06
C ILE A 111 -1.79 -18.30 6.22
N GLN A 112 -0.53 -17.91 5.96
CA GLN A 112 0.35 -17.34 6.99
C GLN A 112 -0.23 -16.04 7.55
N ASN A 113 -0.63 -15.10 6.69
CA ASN A 113 -1.21 -13.83 7.10
C ASN A 113 -2.51 -14.02 7.91
N ARG A 114 -3.37 -14.95 7.48
CA ARG A 114 -4.61 -15.29 8.18
C ARG A 114 -4.34 -15.95 9.54
N ASN A 115 -3.38 -16.87 9.63
CA ASN A 115 -2.99 -17.48 10.90
C ASN A 115 -2.47 -16.44 11.89
N GLN A 116 -1.63 -15.51 11.43
CA GLN A 116 -1.12 -14.41 12.25
C GLN A 116 -2.26 -13.52 12.73
N PHE A 117 -3.18 -13.13 11.84
CA PHE A 117 -4.35 -12.32 12.21
C PHE A 117 -5.27 -13.04 13.21
N LEU A 118 -5.54 -14.32 13.02
CA LEU A 118 -6.38 -15.09 13.94
C LEU A 118 -5.73 -15.23 15.33
N LYS A 119 -4.40 -15.36 15.40
CA LYS A 119 -3.67 -15.52 16.65
C LYS A 119 -3.47 -14.21 17.41
N TYR A 120 -3.18 -13.11 16.71
CA TYR A 120 -2.75 -11.85 17.32
C TYR A 120 -3.70 -10.67 17.07
N GLY A 121 -4.70 -10.86 16.21
CA GLY A 121 -5.55 -9.77 15.71
C GLY A 121 -4.77 -8.80 14.83
N ARG A 122 -5.24 -7.55 14.79
CA ARG A 122 -4.56 -6.46 14.07
C ARG A 122 -3.24 -6.11 14.75
N SER A 123 -2.16 -6.01 13.97
CA SER A 123 -0.85 -5.69 14.53
C SER A 123 -0.82 -4.26 15.10
N LYS A 124 -0.38 -4.13 16.36
CA LYS A 124 -0.26 -2.83 17.06
C LYS A 124 0.93 -1.98 16.58
N GLN A 125 1.97 -2.62 16.01
CA GLN A 125 3.18 -1.94 15.52
C GLN A 125 2.89 -1.05 14.29
N VAL A 126 1.77 -1.29 13.60
CA VAL A 126 1.31 -0.60 12.38
C VAL A 126 0.90 0.85 12.63
N ASN A 127 0.59 1.23 13.88
CA ASN A 127 0.20 2.60 14.22
C ASN A 127 1.27 3.63 13.82
N SER A 128 2.54 3.25 13.84
CA SER A 128 3.65 4.11 13.39
C SER A 128 3.66 4.31 11.87
N ALA A 129 3.54 3.22 11.10
CA ALA A 129 3.51 3.24 9.63
C ALA A 129 2.27 3.96 9.10
N GLN A 130 1.09 3.71 9.70
CA GLN A 130 -0.14 4.41 9.35
C GLN A 130 -0.04 5.92 9.58
N ARG A 131 0.49 6.35 10.73
CA ARG A 131 0.72 7.78 11.02
C ARG A 131 1.69 8.40 10.02
N LEU A 132 2.72 7.65 9.64
CA LEU A 132 3.71 8.11 8.67
C LEU A 132 3.11 8.27 7.28
N ALA A 133 2.37 7.26 6.80
CA ALA A 133 1.68 7.31 5.51
C ALA A 133 0.67 8.46 5.45
N ARG A 134 -0.07 8.72 6.53
CA ARG A 134 -0.98 9.88 6.61
C ARG A 134 -0.24 11.21 6.55
N LYS A 135 0.88 11.35 7.26
CA LYS A 135 1.71 12.56 7.20
C LYS A 135 2.25 12.78 5.80
N GLN A 136 2.69 11.71 5.14
CA GLN A 136 3.21 11.78 3.79
C GLN A 136 2.10 12.16 2.80
N ALA A 137 0.92 11.56 2.91
CA ALA A 137 -0.22 11.90 2.07
C ALA A 137 -0.67 13.35 2.25
N VAL A 138 -0.58 13.91 3.46
CA VAL A 138 -0.81 15.35 3.67
C VAL A 138 0.22 16.18 2.92
N GLN A 139 1.50 15.82 2.99
CA GLN A 139 2.54 16.56 2.27
C GLN A 139 2.35 16.47 0.75
N ASP A 140 2.15 15.26 0.22
CA ASP A 140 1.93 15.07 -1.22
C ASP A 140 0.69 15.86 -1.69
N LYS A 141 -0.36 15.97 -0.84
CA LYS A 141 -1.56 16.76 -1.15
C LYS A 141 -1.34 18.28 -1.05
N ILE A 142 -0.44 18.74 -0.19
CA ILE A 142 -0.02 20.14 -0.14
C ILE A 142 0.69 20.50 -1.44
N ASP A 143 1.62 19.65 -1.88
CA ASP A 143 2.41 19.86 -3.09
C ASP A 143 1.48 19.91 -4.32
N GLU A 144 0.51 18.99 -4.42
CA GLU A 144 -0.54 18.99 -5.45
C GLU A 144 -1.32 20.32 -5.49
N PHE A 145 -1.80 20.81 -4.34
CA PHE A 145 -2.51 22.10 -4.30
C PHE A 145 -1.60 23.29 -4.62
N MET A 146 -0.32 23.25 -4.27
CA MET A 146 0.61 24.30 -4.68
C MET A 146 0.84 24.31 -6.20
N GLU A 147 0.90 23.15 -6.84
CA GLU A 147 0.96 23.03 -8.30
C GLU A 147 -0.31 23.56 -8.98
N GLU A 148 -1.47 23.45 -8.33
CA GLU A 148 -2.74 24.07 -8.76
C GLU A 148 -2.80 25.59 -8.52
N GLY A 149 -1.76 26.17 -7.91
CA GLY A 149 -1.62 27.62 -7.73
C GLY A 149 -2.05 28.16 -6.36
N PHE A 150 -2.40 27.30 -5.40
CA PHE A 150 -2.70 27.74 -4.03
C PHE A 150 -1.43 28.19 -3.29
N SER A 151 -1.58 29.16 -2.38
CA SER A 151 -0.50 29.47 -1.44
C SER A 151 -0.26 28.29 -0.48
N PHE A 152 0.95 28.16 0.06
CA PHE A 152 1.28 27.10 1.02
C PHE A 152 0.26 27.01 2.17
N ARG A 153 -0.17 28.15 2.72
CA ARG A 153 -1.13 28.18 3.84
C ARG A 153 -2.49 27.62 3.42
N GLU A 154 -2.99 27.99 2.24
CA GLU A 154 -4.25 27.49 1.70
C GLU A 154 -4.15 25.99 1.37
N ALA A 155 -3.04 25.56 0.77
CA ALA A 155 -2.77 24.16 0.47
C ALA A 155 -2.72 23.31 1.76
N GLU A 156 -2.02 23.78 2.80
CA GLU A 156 -1.95 23.10 4.10
C GLU A 156 -3.32 22.97 4.74
N GLU A 157 -4.11 24.05 4.78
CA GLU A 157 -5.47 24.01 5.33
C GLU A 157 -6.38 23.03 4.57
N GLN A 158 -6.31 23.01 3.24
CA GLN A 158 -7.11 22.10 2.41
C GLN A 158 -6.66 20.65 2.56
N ALA A 159 -5.36 20.37 2.57
CA ALA A 159 -4.82 19.03 2.77
C ALA A 159 -5.18 18.47 4.16
N LEU A 160 -5.14 19.32 5.20
CA LEU A 160 -5.55 18.94 6.56
C LEU A 160 -7.07 18.71 6.68
N LYS A 161 -7.90 19.39 5.87
CA LYS A 161 -9.33 19.07 5.77
C LYS A 161 -9.54 17.75 5.04
N TRP A 162 -8.85 17.56 3.91
CA TRP A 162 -8.91 16.36 3.09
C TRP A 162 -8.49 15.09 3.83
N ILE A 163 -7.47 15.12 4.69
CA ILE A 163 -7.00 13.90 5.37
C ILE A 163 -7.95 13.44 6.51
N LYS A 164 -8.87 14.30 6.97
CA LYS A 164 -9.73 14.00 8.14
C LYS A 164 -10.68 12.83 7.91
N ASP A 165 -11.22 12.71 6.71
CA ASP A 165 -12.14 11.65 6.31
C ASP A 165 -11.42 10.48 5.64
N LYS A 166 -10.09 10.52 5.47
CA LYS A 166 -9.31 9.45 4.86
C LYS A 166 -8.76 8.48 5.89
N ALA A 167 -8.53 7.24 5.48
CA ALA A 167 -7.77 6.22 6.19
C ALA A 167 -6.61 5.75 5.31
N ALA A 168 -5.52 5.35 5.96
CA ALA A 168 -4.49 4.58 5.28
C ALA A 168 -5.05 3.18 4.97
N LEU A 169 -4.97 2.77 3.71
CA LEU A 169 -5.54 1.52 3.23
C LEU A 169 -4.53 0.38 3.33
N HIS A 170 -5.05 -0.79 3.65
CA HIS A 170 -4.39 -2.07 3.45
C HIS A 170 -5.16 -2.79 2.35
N ASP A 171 -4.48 -3.20 1.28
CA ASP A 171 -5.08 -3.85 0.13
C ASP A 171 -4.44 -5.24 -0.08
N PRO A 172 -5.05 -6.33 0.43
CA PRO A 172 -6.35 -6.36 1.10
C PRO A 172 -6.26 -5.97 2.58
N ASP A 173 -7.41 -5.81 3.26
CA ASP A 173 -7.48 -5.57 4.71
C ASP A 173 -6.79 -6.73 5.45
N GLN A 174 -6.18 -6.47 6.61
CA GLN A 174 -5.51 -7.49 7.42
C GLN A 174 -6.46 -8.64 7.80
N ILE A 175 -7.75 -8.31 8.00
CA ILE A 175 -8.76 -9.36 8.23
C ILE A 175 -8.89 -10.31 7.04
N ALA A 176 -8.61 -9.86 5.82
CA ALA A 176 -8.66 -10.68 4.61
C ALA A 176 -7.28 -11.21 4.19
N GLY A 177 -6.29 -11.24 5.10
CA GLY A 177 -4.94 -11.73 4.80
C GLY A 177 -3.99 -10.64 4.28
N GLY A 178 -4.34 -9.37 4.43
CA GLY A 178 -3.48 -8.23 4.10
C GLY A 178 -2.21 -8.15 4.93
N ASN A 179 -1.13 -7.68 4.30
CA ASN A 179 0.13 -7.43 4.98
C ASN A 179 -0.02 -6.19 5.90
N PRO A 180 0.23 -6.31 7.22
CA PRO A 180 0.10 -5.22 8.17
C PRO A 180 1.08 -4.06 7.94
N LEU A 181 2.22 -4.30 7.30
CA LEU A 181 3.25 -3.28 7.06
C LEU A 181 3.02 -2.52 5.75
N LYS A 182 2.28 -3.11 4.81
CA LYS A 182 2.04 -2.55 3.49
C LYS A 182 0.86 -1.58 3.52
N ILE A 183 1.15 -0.30 3.30
CA ILE A 183 0.15 0.75 3.07
C ILE A 183 0.15 1.08 1.59
N THR A 184 -1.01 0.97 0.96
CA THR A 184 -1.16 1.10 -0.51
C THR A 184 -1.67 2.47 -0.95
N GLY A 185 -2.17 3.27 -0.01
CA GLY A 185 -2.64 4.63 -0.29
C GLY A 185 -3.62 5.13 0.75
N MET A 186 -4.31 6.22 0.42
CA MET A 186 -5.40 6.78 1.21
C MET A 186 -6.75 6.53 0.54
N GLY A 187 -7.80 6.39 1.33
CA GLY A 187 -9.19 6.32 0.85
C GLY A 187 -10.19 6.78 1.89
N ASP A 188 -11.45 7.00 1.51
CA ASP A 188 -12.53 7.33 2.46
C ASP A 188 -12.60 6.28 3.59
N SER A 189 -12.47 6.78 4.82
CA SER A 189 -12.38 5.98 6.04
C SER A 189 -13.68 5.25 6.39
N ARG A 190 -14.84 5.80 6.02
CA ARG A 190 -16.16 5.20 6.28
C ARG A 190 -16.40 4.05 5.30
N ILE A 191 -16.00 4.24 4.04
CA ILE A 191 -16.00 3.19 3.03
C ILE A 191 -15.07 2.05 3.44
N ASN A 192 -13.82 2.36 3.80
CA ASN A 192 -12.85 1.37 4.27
C ASN A 192 -13.38 0.59 5.49
N SER A 193 -13.96 1.30 6.45
CA SER A 193 -14.56 0.68 7.64
C SER A 193 -15.74 -0.25 7.29
N SER A 194 -16.58 0.17 6.33
CA SER A 194 -17.70 -0.63 5.86
C SER A 194 -17.24 -1.91 5.16
N ILE A 195 -16.27 -1.83 4.24
CA ILE A 195 -15.66 -3.01 3.60
C ILE A 195 -15.03 -3.93 4.67
N GLY A 196 -14.22 -3.38 5.57
CA GLY A 196 -13.59 -4.11 6.67
C GLY A 196 -14.59 -4.84 7.58
N SER A 197 -15.75 -4.23 7.83
CA SER A 197 -16.81 -4.87 8.64
C SER A 197 -17.45 -6.06 7.93
N GLN A 198 -17.61 -5.97 6.61
CA GLN A 198 -18.24 -7.00 5.79
C GLN A 198 -17.38 -8.25 5.66
N TRP A 199 -16.04 -8.11 5.73
CA TRP A 199 -15.12 -9.25 5.77
C TRP A 199 -15.41 -10.24 6.89
N LYS A 200 -15.88 -9.77 8.06
CA LYS A 200 -16.10 -10.64 9.24
C LYS A 200 -17.05 -11.80 8.96
N SER A 201 -18.07 -11.60 8.14
CA SER A 201 -19.04 -12.64 7.78
C SER A 201 -18.68 -13.41 6.50
N ARG A 202 -17.66 -12.96 5.75
CA ARG A 202 -17.33 -13.49 4.42
C ARG A 202 -16.02 -14.27 4.39
N ILE A 203 -15.03 -13.83 5.17
CA ILE A 203 -13.67 -14.38 5.11
C ILE A 203 -13.60 -15.85 5.50
N GLY A 204 -14.52 -16.34 6.35
CA GLY A 204 -14.54 -17.74 6.76
C GLY A 204 -14.74 -18.72 5.61
N ASN A 205 -15.53 -18.36 4.60
CA ASN A 205 -15.72 -19.19 3.42
C ASN A 205 -14.45 -19.21 2.56
N VAL A 206 -13.85 -18.05 2.32
CA VAL A 206 -12.58 -17.92 1.58
C VAL A 206 -11.45 -18.70 2.24
N ASP A 207 -11.31 -18.55 3.57
CA ASP A 207 -10.34 -19.30 4.37
C ASP A 207 -10.51 -20.81 4.18
N LYS A 208 -11.76 -21.30 4.20
CA LYS A 208 -12.08 -22.72 4.04
C LYS A 208 -11.71 -23.21 2.64
N GLU A 209 -12.08 -22.47 1.59
CA GLU A 209 -11.75 -22.83 0.21
C GLU A 209 -10.22 -22.89 -0.01
N ILE A 210 -9.50 -21.84 0.39
CA ILE A 210 -8.05 -21.76 0.18
C ILE A 210 -7.32 -22.85 0.96
N ARG A 211 -7.76 -23.17 2.17
CA ARG A 211 -7.16 -24.27 2.95
C ARG A 211 -7.40 -25.64 2.30
N ARG A 212 -8.58 -25.87 1.72
CA ARG A 212 -8.84 -27.11 0.97
C ARG A 212 -7.93 -27.25 -0.25
N VAL A 213 -7.73 -26.15 -0.99
CA VAL A 213 -6.77 -26.15 -2.09
C VAL A 213 -5.35 -26.43 -1.57
N ALA A 214 -4.95 -25.79 -0.46
CA ALA A 214 -3.65 -26.00 0.14
C ALA A 214 -3.39 -27.47 0.52
N ASP A 215 -4.40 -28.20 1.00
CA ASP A 215 -4.25 -29.63 1.35
C ASP A 215 -3.91 -30.52 0.14
N THR A 216 -4.16 -30.04 -1.08
CA THR A 216 -3.85 -30.75 -2.33
C THR A 216 -2.51 -30.37 -2.96
N LEU A 217 -1.83 -29.36 -2.42
CA LEU A 217 -0.60 -28.78 -2.97
C LEU A 217 0.62 -29.13 -2.12
N SER A 218 1.78 -29.29 -2.75
CA SER A 218 3.08 -29.29 -2.06
C SER A 218 3.39 -27.91 -1.47
N GLU A 219 4.36 -27.84 -0.57
CA GLU A 219 4.81 -26.56 0.01
C GLU A 219 5.37 -25.59 -1.05
N GLU A 220 6.02 -26.11 -2.09
CA GLU A 220 6.49 -25.33 -3.24
C GLU A 220 5.32 -24.83 -4.09
N GLU A 221 4.32 -25.68 -4.34
CA GLU A 221 3.13 -25.32 -5.12
C GLU A 221 2.29 -24.25 -4.41
N LYS A 222 2.18 -24.28 -3.08
CA LYS A 222 1.50 -23.25 -2.29
C LYS A 222 2.12 -21.85 -2.46
N LYS A 223 3.45 -21.79 -2.66
CA LYS A 223 4.21 -20.55 -2.88
C LYS A 223 4.16 -20.04 -4.31
N LEU A 224 3.68 -20.85 -5.25
CA LEU A 224 3.60 -20.51 -6.67
C LEU A 224 2.16 -20.36 -7.17
N THR A 225 1.19 -20.82 -6.39
CA THR A 225 -0.25 -20.74 -6.69
C THR A 225 -0.85 -19.46 -6.11
N TYR A 226 -1.35 -18.58 -6.96
CA TYR A 226 -1.98 -17.30 -6.57
C TYR A 226 -3.48 -17.44 -6.35
N LEU A 227 -4.04 -16.54 -5.55
CA LEU A 227 -5.49 -16.51 -5.35
C LEU A 227 -6.23 -15.97 -6.60
N ASN A 228 -7.43 -16.50 -6.81
CA ASN A 228 -8.41 -15.99 -7.77
C ASN A 228 -9.72 -15.59 -7.06
N VAL A 229 -9.65 -14.56 -6.23
CA VAL A 229 -10.83 -14.03 -5.54
C VAL A 229 -11.42 -12.89 -6.36
N ARG A 230 -12.75 -12.89 -6.55
CA ARG A 230 -13.48 -11.81 -7.24
C ARG A 230 -14.43 -11.12 -6.29
N LEU A 231 -14.34 -9.80 -6.22
CA LEU A 231 -15.17 -8.97 -5.34
C LEU A 231 -16.17 -8.18 -6.18
N LYS A 232 -17.45 -8.44 -5.97
CA LYS A 232 -18.55 -7.78 -6.67
C LYS A 232 -19.27 -6.81 -5.73
N SER A 233 -19.74 -5.69 -6.27
CA SER A 233 -20.66 -4.82 -5.55
C SER A 233 -22.10 -5.25 -5.83
N GLU A 234 -22.89 -5.38 -4.77
CA GLU A 234 -24.36 -5.48 -4.78
C GLU A 234 -24.96 -4.10 -4.50
#